data_AF-A0A101DFH1-F1
#
_entry.id   AF-A0A101DFH1-F1
#
_cell.length_a   1.000
_cell.length_b   1.000
_cell.length_c   1.000
_cell.angle_alpha   90.00
_cell.angle_beta   90.00
_cell.angle_gamma   90.00
#
_symmetry.space_group_name_H-M   'P 1'
#
loop_
_entity.id
_entity.type
_entity.pdbx_description
1 polymer ?
#
loop_
_entity_poly.entity_id
_entity_poly.type
_entity_poly.pdbx_seq_one_letter_code
_entity_poly.pdbx_strand_id
1 'polypeptide(L)'
;MIETLVKIAVFGAVVGGIWGLVASGFSLIFGVSRILNFAHGAAFVSSAFLAYALISEGYNLYLAILAGLLLSALIGLAVYALTKPVRDREVMVIILTLAFALLV
;
A
#
# COMPACT_ATOMS: atom_id res chain seq x y z
N MET A 1 -8.43 31.60 -14.66
CA MET A 1 -9.62 30.84 -14.24
C MET A 1 -9.71 29.47 -14.92
N ILE A 2 -9.70 29.38 -16.27
CA ILE A 2 -9.69 28.10 -17.00
C ILE A 2 -8.45 27.25 -16.66
N GLU A 3 -7.26 27.87 -16.62
CA GLU A 3 -6.01 27.16 -16.28
C GLU A 3 -6.06 26.50 -14.89
N THR A 4 -6.61 27.20 -13.89
CA THR A 4 -6.80 26.68 -12.54
C THR A 4 -7.77 25.50 -12.54
N LEU A 5 -8.85 25.58 -13.31
CA LEU A 5 -9.84 24.51 -13.44
C LEU A 5 -9.21 23.24 -14.02
N VAL A 6 -8.38 23.38 -15.06
CA VAL A 6 -7.64 22.26 -15.66
C VAL A 6 -6.67 21.64 -14.65
N LYS A 7 -5.91 22.46 -13.90
CA LYS A 7 -4.97 21.95 -12.87
C LYS A 7 -5.70 21.13 -11.80
N ILE A 8 -6.84 21.63 -11.29
CA ILE A 8 -7.65 20.93 -10.29
C ILE A 8 -8.22 19.62 -10.85
N ALA A 9 -8.74 19.64 -12.08
CA ALA A 9 -9.28 18.44 -12.72
C ALA A 9 -8.22 17.34 -12.90
N VAL A 10 -7.03 17.70 -13.39
CA VAL A 10 -5.92 16.76 -13.55
C VAL A 10 -5.45 16.23 -12.20
N PHE A 11 -5.25 17.11 -11.21
CA PHE A 11 -4.86 16.68 -9.87
C PHE A 11 -5.89 15.76 -9.23
N GLY A 12 -7.17 16.10 -9.33
CA GLY A 12 -8.27 15.27 -8.83
C GLY A 12 -8.33 13.90 -9.51
N ALA A 13 -8.13 13.84 -10.82
CA ALA A 13 -8.07 12.59 -11.56
C ALA A 13 -6.89 11.71 -11.13
N VAL A 14 -5.70 12.30 -10.93
CA VAL A 14 -4.51 11.57 -10.46
C VAL A 14 -4.73 11.03 -9.05
N VAL A 15 -5.17 11.87 -8.11
CA VAL A 15 -5.43 11.47 -6.73
C VAL A 15 -6.56 10.45 -6.65
N GLY A 16 -7.63 10.63 -7.43
CA GLY A 16 -8.72 9.67 -7.54
C GLY A 16 -8.26 8.32 -8.09
N GLY A 17 -7.37 8.31 -9.09
CA GLY A 17 -6.74 7.10 -9.60
C GLY A 17 -5.91 6.37 -8.55
N ILE A 18 -5.12 7.10 -7.75
CA ILE A 18 -4.33 6.53 -6.65
C ILE A 18 -5.25 5.86 -5.62
N TRP A 19 -6.28 6.56 -5.14
CA TRP A 19 -7.22 5.98 -4.17
C TRP A 19 -8.04 4.84 -4.76
N GLY A 20 -8.40 4.90 -6.04
CA GLY A 20 -9.05 3.81 -6.76
C GLY A 20 -8.18 2.55 -6.82
N LEU A 21 -6.88 2.69 -7.09
CA LEU A 21 -5.92 1.59 -7.06
C LEU A 21 -5.75 1.01 -5.66
N VAL A 22 -5.61 1.85 -4.64
CA VAL A 22 -5.50 1.42 -3.24
C VAL A 22 -6.76 0.65 -2.80
N ALA A 23 -7.94 1.20 -3.09
CA ALA A 23 -9.21 0.55 -2.79
C ALA A 23 -9.39 -0.77 -3.56
N SER A 24 -8.99 -0.81 -4.83
CA SER A 24 -9.02 -2.03 -5.63
C SER A 24 -8.11 -3.11 -5.06
N GLY A 25 -6.87 -2.77 -4.69
CA GLY A 25 -5.92 -3.68 -4.05
C GLY A 25 -6.46 -4.25 -2.73
N PHE A 26 -6.97 -3.37 -1.86
CA PHE A 26 -7.61 -3.80 -0.62
C PHE A 26 -8.82 -4.71 -0.86
N SER A 27 -9.67 -4.37 -1.84
CA SER A 27 -10.85 -5.15 -2.23
C SER A 27 -10.48 -6.52 -2.81
N LEU A 28 -9.39 -6.63 -3.57
CA LEU A 28 -8.89 -7.90 -4.09
C LEU A 28 -8.40 -8.80 -2.96
N ILE A 29 -7.62 -8.25 -2.02
CA ILE A 29 -7.14 -9.00 -0.85
C ILE A 29 -8.33 -9.51 -0.05
N PHE A 30 -9.24 -8.61 0.34
CA PHE A 30 -10.43 -8.97 1.12
C PHE A 30 -11.38 -9.89 0.36
N GLY A 31 -11.55 -9.70 -0.95
CA GLY A 31 -12.44 -10.50 -1.79
C GLY A 31 -12.02 -11.98 -1.86
N VAL A 32 -10.72 -12.25 -1.83
CA VAL A 32 -10.18 -13.61 -1.82
C VAL A 32 -10.06 -14.19 -0.41
N SER A 33 -9.58 -13.40 0.57
CA SER A 33 -9.33 -13.90 1.93
C SER A 33 -10.58 -13.94 2.81
N ARG A 34 -11.54 -13.05 2.56
CA ARG A 34 -12.67 -12.70 3.46
C ARG A 34 -12.27 -12.26 4.87
N ILE A 35 -10.99 -11.93 5.07
CA ILE A 35 -10.43 -11.48 6.34
C ILE A 35 -9.77 -10.12 6.12
N LEU A 36 -10.09 -9.17 7.00
CA LEU A 36 -9.58 -7.81 6.90
C LEU A 36 -8.08 -7.79 7.22
N ASN A 37 -7.30 -7.17 6.33
CA ASN A 37 -5.85 -7.05 6.47
C ASN A 37 -5.46 -5.59 6.77
N PHE A 38 -5.20 -5.28 8.04
CA PHE A 38 -4.81 -3.93 8.47
C PHE A 38 -3.40 -3.53 8.02
N ALA A 39 -2.54 -4.49 7.67
CA ALA A 39 -1.17 -4.22 7.21
C ALA A 39 -1.11 -3.63 5.80
N HIS A 40 -2.19 -3.70 5.01
CA HIS A 40 -2.20 -3.16 3.64
C HIS A 40 -1.93 -1.65 3.62
N GLY A 41 -2.53 -0.89 4.54
CA GLY A 41 -2.33 0.55 4.63
C GLY A 41 -0.90 0.92 4.99
N ALA A 42 -0.31 0.22 5.97
CA ALA A 42 1.10 0.39 6.31
C ALA A 42 2.01 0.07 5.12
N ALA A 43 1.78 -1.06 4.43
CA ALA A 43 2.55 -1.43 3.24
C ALA A 43 2.52 -0.35 2.15
N PHE A 44 1.35 0.26 1.90
CA PHE A 44 1.20 1.37 0.96
C PHE A 44 2.04 2.58 1.38
N VAL A 45 1.89 3.04 2.63
CA VAL A 45 2.60 4.23 3.13
C VAL A 45 4.10 4.02 3.17
N SER A 46 4.59 2.88 3.67
CA SER A 46 6.03 2.58 3.74
C SER A 46 6.66 2.54 2.34
N SER A 47 5.96 1.95 1.36
CA SER A 47 6.45 1.88 -0.04
C SER A 47 6.48 3.26 -0.69
N ALA A 48 5.45 4.09 -0.46
CA ALA A 48 5.41 5.47 -0.96
C ALA A 48 6.49 6.34 -0.32
N PHE A 49 6.71 6.18 0.99
CA PHE A 49 7.73 6.93 1.71
C PHE A 49 9.15 6.55 1.28
N LEU A 50 9.43 5.26 1.03
CA LEU A 50 10.71 4.82 0.47
C LEU A 50 10.96 5.46 -0.90
N ALA A 51 9.97 5.45 -1.79
CA ALA A 51 10.08 6.07 -3.10
C ALA A 51 10.35 7.58 -2.99
N TYR A 52 9.64 8.27 -2.08
CA TYR A 52 9.86 9.69 -1.80
C TYR A 52 11.28 9.96 -1.26
N ALA A 53 11.77 9.14 -0.33
CA ALA A 53 13.11 9.28 0.25
C ALA A 53 14.20 9.13 -0.83
N LEU A 54 14.09 8.12 -1.70
CA LEU A 54 15.04 7.92 -2.80
C LEU A 54 15.05 9.09 -3.79
N ILE A 55 13.88 9.61 -4.15
CA ILE A 55 13.80 10.78 -5.04
C ILE A 55 14.42 12.01 -4.35
N SER A 56 14.19 12.17 -3.05
CA SER A 56 14.77 13.27 -2.26
C SER A 56 16.30 13.21 -2.19
N GLU A 57 16.88 12.01 -2.24
CA GLU A 57 18.34 11.81 -2.32
C GLU A 57 18.91 11.94 -3.74
N GLY A 58 18.07 12.21 -4.74
CA GLY A 58 18.49 12.42 -6.13
C GLY A 58 18.51 11.16 -7.00
N TYR A 59 18.01 10.02 -6.51
CA TYR A 59 17.80 8.85 -7.37
C TYR A 59 16.70 9.11 -8.39
N ASN A 60 16.80 8.45 -9.56
CA ASN A 60 15.80 8.62 -10.60
C ASN A 60 14.43 8.00 -10.21
N LEU A 61 13.37 8.52 -10.82
CA LEU A 61 11.99 8.11 -10.55
C LEU A 61 11.75 6.61 -10.76
N TYR A 62 12.32 6.02 -11.81
CA TYR A 62 12.10 4.61 -12.15
C TYR A 62 12.67 3.67 -11.08
N LEU A 63 13.87 3.99 -10.57
CA LEU A 63 14.51 3.25 -9.49
C LEU A 63 13.70 3.36 -8.19
N ALA A 64 13.23 4.56 -7.86
CA ALA A 64 12.38 4.79 -6.69
C ALA A 64 11.07 4.00 -6.74
N ILE A 65 10.41 3.96 -7.91
CA ILE A 65 9.19 3.15 -8.14
C ILE A 65 9.50 1.66 -7.95
N LEU A 66 10.58 1.16 -8.57
CA LEU A 66 10.97 -0.25 -8.47
C LEU A 66 11.27 -0.64 -7.02
N ALA A 67 12.00 0.20 -6.28
CA ALA A 67 12.30 -0.03 -4.88
C ALA A 67 11.03 -0.06 -4.01
N GLY A 68 10.09 0.86 -4.24
CA GLY A 68 8.79 0.87 -3.56
C GLY A 68 7.97 -0.39 -3.86
N LEU A 69 7.93 -0.86 -5.11
CA LEU A 69 7.27 -2.11 -5.49
C LEU A 69 7.89 -3.32 -4.81
N LEU A 70 9.22 -3.40 -4.77
CA LEU A 70 9.94 -4.47 -4.08
C LEU A 70 9.66 -4.45 -2.58
N LEU A 71 9.67 -3.28 -1.94
CA LEU A 71 9.33 -3.16 -0.52
C LEU A 71 7.89 -3.63 -0.25
N SER A 72 6.92 -3.21 -1.08
CA SER A 72 5.54 -3.65 -0.97
C SER A 72 5.40 -5.17 -1.07
N ALA A 73 6.11 -5.79 -2.02
CA ALA A 73 6.14 -7.24 -2.19
C ALA A 73 6.76 -7.95 -0.97
N LEU A 74 7.87 -7.43 -0.45
CA LEU A 74 8.52 -7.99 0.74
C LEU A 74 7.63 -7.89 1.99
N ILE A 75 6.95 -6.76 2.19
CA ILE A 75 5.98 -6.60 3.28
C ILE A 75 4.83 -7.59 3.11
N GLY A 76 4.29 -7.73 1.89
CA GLY A 76 3.24 -8.70 1.60
C GLY A 76 3.65 -10.15 1.89
N LEU A 77 4.88 -10.53 1.52
CA LEU A 77 5.45 -11.84 1.83
C LEU A 77 5.63 -12.05 3.34
N ALA A 78 6.09 -11.04 4.07
CA ALA A 78 6.22 -11.10 5.53
C ALA A 78 4.87 -11.28 6.20
N VAL A 79 3.86 -10.49 5.82
CA VAL A 79 2.48 -10.61 6.32
C VAL A 79 1.91 -12.00 6.02
N TYR A 80 2.12 -12.52 4.80
CA TYR A 80 1.70 -13.87 4.44
C TYR A 80 2.37 -14.93 5.31
N ALA A 81 3.69 -14.85 5.51
CA ALA A 81 4.44 -15.81 6.32
C ALA A 81 3.97 -15.81 7.79
N LEU A 82 3.67 -14.63 8.34
CA LEU A 82 3.15 -14.46 9.69
C LEU A 82 1.72 -14.98 9.85
N THR A 83 0.86 -14.76 8.85
CA THR A 83 -0.56 -15.13 8.92
C THR A 83 -0.84 -16.59 8.52
N LYS A 84 0.03 -17.20 7.69
CA LYS A 84 -0.12 -18.58 7.22
C LYS A 84 -0.39 -19.62 8.32
N PRO A 85 0.31 -19.61 9.49
CA PRO A 85 0.08 -20.61 10.54
C PRO A 85 -1.25 -20.44 11.29
N VAL A 86 -1.85 -19.25 11.23
CA VAL A 86 -3.04 -18.88 11.99
C VAL A 86 -4.22 -18.53 11.08
N ARG A 87 -4.13 -18.89 9.79
CA ARG A 87 -5.08 -18.51 8.75
C ARG A 87 -6.53 -18.95 9.02
N ASP A 88 -6.71 -20.01 9.80
CA ASP A 88 -8.02 -20.55 10.15
C ASP A 88 -8.66 -19.79 11.33
N ARG A 89 -7.91 -18.88 11.97
CA ARG A 89 -8.34 -18.06 13.10
C ARG A 89 -8.44 -16.60 12.66
N GLU A 90 -9.58 -16.22 12.10
CA GLU A 90 -9.81 -14.88 11.51
C GLU A 90 -9.42 -13.73 12.45
N VAL A 91 -9.86 -13.79 13.71
CA VAL A 91 -9.54 -12.76 14.73
C VAL A 91 -8.03 -12.64 14.95
N MET A 92 -7.31 -13.77 14.92
CA MET A 92 -5.86 -13.77 15.12
C MET A 92 -5.13 -13.16 13.92
N VAL A 93 -5.60 -13.42 12.70
CA VAL A 93 -5.08 -12.78 11.47
C VAL A 93 -5.30 -11.26 11.54
N ILE A 94 -6.48 -10.81 11.98
CA ILE A 94 -6.78 -9.38 12.13
C ILE A 94 -5.84 -8.73 13.16
N ILE A 95 -5.69 -9.31 14.35
CA ILE A 95 -4.80 -8.80 15.39
C ILE A 95 -3.35 -8.77 14.92
N LEU A 96 -2.90 -9.83 14.24
CA LEU A 96 -1.52 -9.93 13.75
C LEU A 96 -1.21 -8.90 12.66
N THR A 97 -2.12 -8.71 11.71
CA THR A 97 -1.97 -7.69 10.65
C THR A 97 -2.03 -6.28 11.22
N LEU A 98 -2.83 -6.03 12.26
CA LEU A 98 -2.86 -4.76 12.96
C LEU A 98 -1.56 -4.51 13.75
N ALA A 99 -1.08 -5.51 14.48
CA ALA A 99 0.18 -5.42 15.23
C ALA A 99 1.37 -5.16 14.29
N PHE A 100 1.40 -5.85 13.14
CA PHE A 100 2.39 -5.60 12.10
C PHE A 100 2.29 -4.17 11.55
N ALA A 101 1.08 -3.68 11.28
CA ALA A 101 0.85 -2.33 10.78
C ALA A 101 1.30 -1.21 11.72
N LEU A 102 1.35 -1.48 13.03
CA LEU A 102 1.82 -0.52 14.04
C LEU A 102 3.34 -0.53 14.22
N LEU A 103 4.00 -1.61 13.78
CA LEU A 103 5.44 -1.79 13.92
C LEU A 103 6.22 -1.13 12.77
N VAL A 104 5.64 -1.16 11.57
CA VAL A 104 6.23 -0.65 10.32
C VAL A 104 5.72 0.75 10.01
#